data_AF-A0A7T4X0D1-F1
#
_entry.id   AF-A0A7T4X0D1-F1
#
_cell.length_a   1.000
_cell.length_b   1.000
_cell.length_c   1.000
_cell.angle_alpha   90.00
_cell.angle_beta   90.00
_cell.angle_gamma   90.00
#
_symmetry.space_group_name_H-M   'P 1'
#
loop_
_entity.id
_entity.type
_entity.pdbx_description
1 polymer ?
#
loop_
_entity_poly.entity_id
_entity_poly.type
_entity_poly.pdbx_seq_one_letter_code
_entity_poly.pdbx_strand_id
1 'polypeptide(L)'
;MTTEKTSYESKQVLLATGIREFYPDIKNFEQFYGKSVFYCPWCDGYEMKHRRIAIMVDEMSIDHIVMLLSNWSDDLLICTNGNDVLTEELKALFDSKGYAYKDAVITEMTGQDNQVESLIFEDNTSEEIGGMIASMKWDTDYESLKNLDVDRDEKGQIITDQFGETSVSELFVSGETKANFARPLINAAADGGDVAKFMIIKRLKEDFYK
;
A
#
# COMPACT_ATOMS: atom_id res chain seq x y z
N MET A 1 -12.44 25.31 -2.83
CA MET A 1 -12.74 23.91 -2.41
C MET A 1 -14.05 23.89 -1.65
N THR A 2 -15.02 23.06 -2.06
CA THR A 2 -16.31 22.93 -1.37
C THR A 2 -16.38 21.58 -0.66
N THR A 3 -16.84 21.58 0.58
CA THR A 3 -17.11 20.39 1.39
C THR A 3 -18.61 20.28 1.66
N GLU A 4 -19.08 19.19 2.26
CA GLU A 4 -20.50 19.05 2.67
C GLU A 4 -20.97 20.16 3.63
N LYS A 5 -20.05 20.78 4.39
CA LYS A 5 -20.37 21.74 5.46
C LYS A 5 -20.08 23.19 5.10
N THR A 6 -19.08 23.45 4.26
CA THR A 6 -18.62 24.81 3.97
C THR A 6 -17.78 24.88 2.70
N SER A 7 -17.59 26.10 2.20
CA SER A 7 -16.72 26.44 1.07
C SER A 7 -15.51 27.23 1.54
N TYR A 8 -14.36 26.92 0.97
CA TYR A 8 -13.09 27.60 1.21
C TYR A 8 -12.55 28.20 -0.08
N GLU A 9 -12.07 29.42 0.00
CA GLU A 9 -11.33 30.11 -1.06
C GLU A 9 -9.85 30.19 -0.68
N SER A 10 -8.98 29.90 -1.64
CA SER A 10 -7.53 29.98 -1.47
C SER A 10 -6.89 30.44 -2.77
N LYS A 11 -5.68 30.99 -2.67
CA LYS A 11 -4.87 31.34 -3.85
C LYS A 11 -4.21 30.12 -4.48
N GLN A 12 -3.95 29.08 -3.68
CA GLN A 12 -3.31 27.83 -4.09
C GLN A 12 -3.95 26.66 -3.35
N VAL A 13 -3.88 25.47 -3.94
CA VAL A 13 -4.35 24.20 -3.35
C VAL A 13 -3.29 23.13 -3.52
N LEU A 14 -3.03 22.37 -2.45
CA LEU A 14 -2.20 21.17 -2.48
C LEU A 14 -3.06 19.93 -2.20
N LEU A 15 -3.10 19.02 -3.16
CA LEU A 15 -3.71 17.70 -3.04
C LEU A 15 -2.71 16.73 -2.40
N ALA A 16 -2.93 16.43 -1.13
CA ALA A 16 -2.18 15.44 -0.36
C ALA A 16 -3.14 14.40 0.23
N THR A 17 -3.99 13.82 -0.62
CA THR A 17 -5.12 12.96 -0.21
C THR A 17 -4.69 11.52 0.10
N GLY A 18 -3.41 11.19 -0.03
CA GLY A 18 -2.88 9.85 0.21
C GLY A 18 -3.40 8.84 -0.81
N ILE A 19 -3.51 7.60 -0.37
CA ILE A 19 -3.95 6.44 -1.16
C ILE A 19 -5.06 5.69 -0.41
N ARG A 20 -5.98 5.08 -1.16
CA ARG A 20 -7.05 4.26 -0.62
C ARG A 20 -6.69 2.79 -0.78
N GLU A 21 -6.77 2.05 0.31
CA GLU A 21 -6.56 0.61 0.36
C GLU A 21 -7.89 -0.13 0.20
N PHE A 22 -7.87 -1.24 -0.51
CA PHE A 22 -8.97 -2.20 -0.60
C PHE A 22 -8.51 -3.53 -0.04
N TYR A 23 -9.25 -4.00 0.95
CA TYR A 23 -8.95 -5.26 1.61
C TYR A 23 -9.26 -6.46 0.71
N PRO A 24 -8.47 -7.54 0.84
CA PRO A 24 -8.81 -8.79 0.19
C PRO A 24 -10.12 -9.34 0.76
N ASP A 25 -10.85 -10.10 -0.07
CA ASP A 25 -12.10 -10.75 0.32
C ASP A 25 -11.83 -11.97 1.21
N ILE A 26 -11.43 -11.71 2.46
CA ILE A 26 -11.15 -12.71 3.48
C ILE A 26 -11.98 -12.37 4.72
N LYS A 27 -12.78 -13.32 5.18
CA LYS A 27 -13.63 -13.12 6.36
C LYS A 27 -12.76 -12.77 7.58
N ASN A 28 -13.19 -11.75 8.32
CA ASN A 28 -12.52 -11.16 9.49
C ASN A 28 -11.18 -10.46 9.21
N PHE A 29 -10.80 -10.19 7.94
CA PHE A 29 -9.53 -9.51 7.63
C PHE A 29 -9.35 -8.19 8.40
N GLU A 30 -10.37 -7.33 8.39
CA GLU A 30 -10.36 -6.01 9.03
C GLU A 30 -10.08 -6.07 10.53
N GLN A 31 -10.46 -7.18 11.19
CA GLN A 31 -10.25 -7.36 12.63
C GLN A 31 -8.75 -7.43 12.97
N PHE A 32 -7.94 -8.01 12.09
CA PHE A 32 -6.51 -8.26 12.34
C PHE A 32 -5.59 -7.27 11.62
N TYR A 33 -6.13 -6.52 10.66
CA TYR A 33 -5.36 -5.55 9.89
C TYR A 33 -4.84 -4.39 10.76
N GLY A 34 -3.56 -4.07 10.61
CA GLY A 34 -2.86 -3.06 11.40
C GLY A 34 -2.54 -3.50 12.85
N LYS A 35 -2.72 -4.79 13.18
CA LYS A 35 -2.42 -5.37 14.50
C LYS A 35 -1.50 -6.59 14.41
N SER A 36 -1.82 -7.52 13.52
CA SER A 36 -1.02 -8.71 13.26
C SER A 36 -0.99 -9.10 11.78
N VAL A 37 -1.82 -8.44 10.96
CA VAL A 37 -1.83 -8.55 9.50
C VAL A 37 -1.50 -7.16 8.94
N PHE A 38 -0.55 -7.09 8.02
CA PHE A 38 -0.03 -5.83 7.48
C PHE A 38 0.20 -5.94 5.98
N TYR A 39 0.29 -4.83 5.27
CA TYR A 39 0.70 -4.84 3.87
C TYR A 39 2.21 -4.61 3.69
N CYS A 40 2.85 -3.91 4.64
CA CYS A 40 4.18 -3.36 4.48
C CYS A 40 5.23 -4.21 5.22
N PRO A 41 5.98 -5.08 4.53
CA PRO A 41 7.02 -5.88 5.19
C PRO A 41 8.18 -5.03 5.70
N TRP A 42 8.42 -3.84 5.13
CA TRP A 42 9.42 -2.89 5.63
C TRP A 42 9.00 -2.20 6.93
N CYS A 43 7.70 -2.06 7.17
CA CYS A 43 7.16 -1.31 8.29
C CYS A 43 6.96 -2.24 9.49
N ASP A 44 6.40 -3.43 9.25
CA ASP A 44 5.89 -4.32 10.31
C ASP A 44 6.58 -5.69 10.34
N GLY A 45 7.53 -5.94 9.43
CA GLY A 45 8.23 -7.24 9.37
C GLY A 45 9.03 -7.55 10.63
N TYR A 46 9.62 -6.53 11.28
CA TYR A 46 10.41 -6.70 12.50
C TYR A 46 9.55 -7.13 13.70
N GLU A 47 8.35 -6.57 13.81
CA GLU A 47 7.39 -6.81 14.89
C GLU A 47 6.91 -8.27 14.91
N MET A 48 6.98 -8.95 13.76
CA MET A 48 6.63 -10.35 13.57
C MET A 48 7.84 -11.32 13.67
N LYS A 49 9.03 -10.84 14.08
CA LYS A 49 10.23 -11.69 14.18
C LYS A 49 10.00 -12.95 15.01
N HIS A 50 10.62 -14.04 14.58
CA HIS A 50 10.54 -15.38 15.20
C HIS A 50 9.15 -16.01 15.25
N ARG A 51 8.15 -15.42 14.58
CA ARG A 51 6.81 -16.01 14.44
C ARG A 51 6.69 -16.70 13.09
N ARG A 52 5.73 -17.62 12.95
CA ARG A 52 5.32 -18.10 11.62
C ARG A 52 4.64 -16.98 10.85
N ILE A 53 5.24 -16.52 9.76
CA ILE A 53 4.72 -15.38 8.96
C ILE A 53 4.08 -15.92 7.68
N ALA A 54 2.78 -15.66 7.50
CA ALA A 54 2.13 -15.89 6.22
C ALA A 54 2.44 -14.75 5.24
N ILE A 55 2.67 -15.11 3.98
CA ILE A 55 2.97 -14.17 2.90
C ILE A 55 1.99 -14.43 1.78
N MET A 56 1.06 -13.51 1.57
CA MET A 56 0.15 -13.51 0.43
C MET A 56 0.46 -12.29 -0.42
N VAL A 57 1.24 -12.44 -1.48
CA VAL A 57 1.63 -11.33 -2.37
C VAL A 57 1.52 -11.73 -3.83
N ASP A 58 1.41 -10.73 -4.70
CA ASP A 58 1.31 -10.92 -6.14
C ASP A 58 2.64 -11.45 -6.74
N GLU A 59 2.56 -12.06 -7.93
CA GLU A 59 3.64 -12.80 -8.60
C GLU A 59 4.98 -12.05 -8.66
N MET A 60 4.96 -10.77 -9.04
CA MET A 60 6.19 -9.99 -9.28
C MET A 60 6.99 -9.68 -8.00
N SER A 61 6.47 -9.99 -6.81
CA SER A 61 7.08 -9.58 -5.54
C SER A 61 7.40 -10.73 -4.59
N ILE A 62 7.00 -11.98 -4.93
CA ILE A 62 6.96 -13.06 -3.94
C ILE A 62 8.36 -13.45 -3.44
N ASP A 63 9.34 -13.56 -4.32
CA ASP A 63 10.72 -13.90 -3.98
C ASP A 63 11.40 -12.78 -3.17
N HIS A 64 11.19 -11.53 -3.54
CA HIS A 64 11.71 -10.35 -2.86
C HIS A 64 11.15 -10.21 -1.44
N ILE A 65 9.83 -10.43 -1.26
CA ILE A 65 9.19 -10.33 0.06
C ILE A 65 9.58 -11.52 0.95
N VAL A 66 9.62 -12.74 0.40
CA VAL A 66 10.11 -13.93 1.15
C VAL A 66 11.55 -13.72 1.59
N MET A 67 12.44 -13.27 0.68
CA MET A 67 13.82 -12.95 1.00
C MET A 67 13.91 -11.88 2.10
N LEU A 68 13.12 -10.81 2.02
CA LEU A 68 13.11 -9.76 3.05
C LEU A 68 12.71 -10.33 4.41
N LEU A 69 11.59 -11.04 4.49
CA LEU A 69 11.04 -11.57 5.75
C LEU A 69 11.87 -12.72 6.33
N SER A 70 12.67 -13.42 5.51
CA SER A 70 13.62 -14.44 5.98
C SER A 70 14.70 -13.90 6.93
N ASN A 71 14.90 -12.57 6.97
CA ASN A 71 15.80 -11.93 7.94
C ASN A 71 15.18 -11.85 9.35
N TRP A 72 13.86 -12.02 9.46
CA TRP A 72 13.12 -11.89 10.73
C TRP A 72 12.53 -13.21 11.21
N SER A 73 12.20 -14.13 10.31
CA SER A 73 11.70 -15.45 10.67
C SER A 73 12.23 -16.55 9.74
N ASP A 74 12.56 -17.68 10.35
CA ASP A 74 12.89 -18.92 9.64
C ASP A 74 11.64 -19.77 9.32
N ASP A 75 10.46 -19.37 9.80
CA ASP A 75 9.18 -20.07 9.57
C ASP A 75 8.25 -19.18 8.73
N LEU A 76 8.27 -19.42 7.42
CA LEU A 76 7.47 -18.68 6.44
C LEU A 76 6.47 -19.62 5.77
N LEU A 77 5.24 -19.13 5.63
CA LEU A 77 4.16 -19.79 4.89
C LEU A 77 3.80 -18.91 3.69
N ILE A 78 4.07 -19.38 2.48
CA ILE A 78 3.76 -18.67 1.25
C ILE A 78 2.36 -19.08 0.78
N CYS A 79 1.40 -18.15 0.78
CA CYS A 79 0.02 -18.38 0.35
C CYS A 79 -0.22 -17.73 -1.01
N THR A 80 -0.43 -18.51 -2.07
CA THR A 80 -0.68 -17.95 -3.41
C THR A 80 -2.12 -17.52 -3.61
N ASN A 81 -3.02 -17.95 -2.73
CA ASN A 81 -4.43 -17.57 -2.71
C ASN A 81 -5.14 -17.85 -4.07
N GLY A 82 -4.95 -19.05 -4.60
CA GLY A 82 -5.53 -19.54 -5.85
C GLY A 82 -4.76 -19.14 -7.11
N ASN A 83 -3.71 -18.32 -6.99
CA ASN A 83 -2.97 -17.81 -8.14
C ASN A 83 -1.78 -18.73 -8.48
N ASP A 84 -1.55 -18.93 -9.78
CA ASP A 84 -0.42 -19.70 -10.30
C ASP A 84 0.83 -18.81 -10.43
N VAL A 85 1.41 -18.46 -9.28
CA VAL A 85 2.54 -17.49 -9.18
C VAL A 85 3.86 -18.14 -8.75
N LEU A 86 3.84 -19.44 -8.43
CA LEU A 86 5.03 -20.17 -7.98
C LEU A 86 5.57 -21.02 -9.11
N THR A 87 6.66 -20.56 -9.74
CA THR A 87 7.40 -21.38 -10.70
C THR A 87 8.07 -22.57 -10.01
N GLU A 88 8.43 -23.60 -10.77
CA GLU A 88 9.14 -24.76 -10.24
C GLU A 88 10.51 -24.37 -9.64
N GLU A 89 11.17 -23.34 -10.17
CA GLU A 89 12.40 -22.79 -9.59
C GLU A 89 12.17 -22.16 -8.22
N LEU A 90 11.06 -21.42 -8.03
CA LEU A 90 10.70 -20.82 -6.74
C LEU A 90 10.31 -21.90 -5.72
N LYS A 91 9.54 -22.90 -6.13
CA LYS A 91 9.21 -24.04 -5.27
C LYS A 91 10.47 -24.75 -4.80
N ALA A 92 11.38 -25.08 -5.72
CA ALA A 92 12.66 -25.71 -5.38
C ALA A 92 13.51 -24.85 -4.43
N LEU A 93 13.51 -23.51 -4.62
CA LEU A 93 14.18 -22.59 -3.72
C LEU A 93 13.55 -22.61 -2.32
N PHE A 94 12.23 -22.50 -2.22
CA PHE A 94 11.50 -22.50 -0.94
C PHE A 94 11.63 -23.83 -0.22
N ASP A 95 11.57 -24.96 -0.93
CA ASP A 95 11.85 -26.29 -0.40
C ASP A 95 13.26 -26.38 0.18
N SER A 96 14.27 -25.83 -0.52
CA SER A 96 15.66 -25.83 -0.03
C SER A 96 15.86 -24.99 1.25
N LYS A 97 14.93 -24.08 1.54
CA LYS A 97 14.89 -23.26 2.75
C LYS A 97 13.98 -23.83 3.83
N GLY A 98 13.16 -24.84 3.50
CA GLY A 98 12.17 -25.41 4.41
C GLY A 98 10.90 -24.55 4.57
N TYR A 99 10.63 -23.64 3.63
CA TYR A 99 9.43 -22.82 3.67
C TYR A 99 8.23 -23.56 3.08
N ALA A 100 7.10 -23.52 3.78
CA ALA A 100 5.86 -24.11 3.30
C ALA A 100 5.19 -23.18 2.29
N TYR A 101 4.47 -23.73 1.32
CA TYR A 101 3.63 -22.96 0.42
C TYR A 101 2.27 -23.64 0.22
N LYS A 102 1.24 -22.82 -0.03
CA LYS A 102 -0.15 -23.25 -0.15
C LYS A 102 -0.86 -22.47 -1.26
N ASP A 103 -1.51 -23.20 -2.14
CA ASP A 103 -2.22 -22.66 -3.30
C ASP A 103 -3.70 -22.40 -3.04
N ALA A 104 -4.33 -23.10 -2.10
CA ALA A 104 -5.73 -22.89 -1.74
C ALA A 104 -6.05 -21.42 -1.38
N VAL A 105 -7.25 -20.96 -1.74
CA VAL A 105 -7.75 -19.62 -1.38
C VAL A 105 -7.98 -19.54 0.14
N ILE A 106 -7.52 -18.46 0.77
CA ILE A 106 -7.79 -18.13 2.17
C ILE A 106 -9.22 -17.58 2.23
N THR A 107 -10.06 -18.18 3.07
CA THR A 107 -11.48 -17.81 3.20
C THR A 107 -11.79 -17.07 4.50
N GLU A 108 -11.06 -17.37 5.58
CA GLU A 108 -11.28 -16.78 6.90
C GLU A 108 -9.98 -16.68 7.70
N MET A 109 -9.88 -15.63 8.50
CA MET A 109 -8.87 -15.50 9.56
C MET A 109 -9.54 -15.72 10.92
N THR A 110 -8.86 -16.44 11.80
CA THR A 110 -9.30 -16.62 13.20
C THR A 110 -8.20 -16.21 14.17
N GLY A 111 -8.62 -15.84 15.37
CA GLY A 111 -7.74 -15.40 16.44
C GLY A 111 -8.49 -14.58 17.50
N GLN A 112 -7.75 -14.09 18.48
CA GLN A 112 -8.29 -13.38 19.65
C GLN A 112 -7.56 -12.06 19.87
N ASP A 113 -8.20 -11.09 20.54
CA ASP A 113 -7.59 -9.79 20.87
C ASP A 113 -6.95 -9.05 19.67
N ASN A 114 -7.55 -9.20 18.48
CA ASN A 114 -7.04 -8.68 17.21
C ASN A 114 -5.65 -9.22 16.82
N GLN A 115 -5.26 -10.37 17.35
CA GLN A 115 -4.10 -11.14 16.92
C GLN A 115 -4.58 -12.34 16.12
N VAL A 116 -4.07 -12.47 14.90
CA VAL A 116 -4.34 -13.63 14.04
C VAL A 116 -3.60 -14.84 14.61
N GLU A 117 -4.27 -15.98 14.63
CA GLU A 117 -3.73 -17.26 15.10
C GLU A 117 -3.79 -18.32 14.00
N SER A 118 -4.75 -18.24 13.07
CA SER A 118 -4.80 -19.18 11.95
C SER A 118 -5.50 -18.63 10.70
N LEU A 119 -5.15 -19.25 9.57
CA LEU A 119 -5.80 -19.09 8.28
C LEU A 119 -6.65 -20.33 7.98
N ILE A 120 -7.88 -20.11 7.51
CA ILE A 120 -8.77 -21.16 7.01
C ILE A 120 -8.82 -21.08 5.49
N PHE A 121 -8.65 -22.22 4.83
CA PHE A 121 -8.57 -22.32 3.38
C PHE A 121 -9.87 -22.91 2.80
N GLU A 122 -10.10 -22.69 1.51
CA GLU A 122 -11.32 -23.15 0.81
C GLU A 122 -11.47 -24.69 0.80
N ASP A 123 -10.37 -25.42 0.94
CA ASP A 123 -10.33 -26.88 1.06
C ASP A 123 -10.65 -27.38 2.49
N ASN A 124 -11.02 -26.47 3.40
CA ASN A 124 -11.29 -26.68 4.83
C ASN A 124 -10.06 -27.07 5.66
N THR A 125 -8.85 -26.95 5.12
CA THR A 125 -7.64 -27.06 5.92
C THR A 125 -7.35 -25.74 6.64
N SER A 126 -6.47 -25.79 7.65
CA SER A 126 -6.05 -24.61 8.40
C SER A 126 -4.54 -24.60 8.63
N GLU A 127 -3.96 -23.40 8.72
CA GLU A 127 -2.55 -23.19 9.07
C GLU A 127 -2.46 -22.21 10.23
N GLU A 128 -1.73 -22.58 11.28
CA GLU A 128 -1.41 -21.66 12.37
C GLU A 128 -0.37 -20.64 11.90
N ILE A 129 -0.56 -19.37 12.29
CA ILE A 129 0.33 -18.26 11.95
C ILE A 129 0.43 -17.30 13.14
N GLY A 130 1.53 -16.55 13.24
CA GLY A 130 1.70 -15.49 14.25
C GLY A 130 1.68 -14.07 13.66
N GLY A 131 1.48 -13.97 12.35
CA GLY A 131 1.33 -12.72 11.61
C GLY A 131 1.29 -12.94 10.10
N MET A 132 0.91 -11.91 9.35
CA MET A 132 0.78 -12.01 7.89
C MET A 132 1.17 -10.72 7.19
N ILE A 133 1.85 -10.85 6.06
CA ILE A 133 1.96 -9.81 5.03
C ILE A 133 0.97 -10.14 3.91
N ALA A 134 0.03 -9.23 3.68
CA ALA A 134 -1.07 -9.38 2.73
C ALA A 134 -0.97 -8.34 1.60
N SER A 135 -1.11 -8.80 0.36
CA SER A 135 -1.32 -7.95 -0.80
C SER A 135 -2.61 -7.19 -0.65
N MET A 136 -2.59 -5.94 -1.07
CA MET A 136 -3.76 -5.07 -1.10
C MET A 136 -3.91 -4.49 -2.49
N LYS A 137 -5.14 -4.13 -2.84
CA LYS A 137 -5.41 -3.26 -4.00
C LYS A 137 -5.48 -1.82 -3.53
N TRP A 138 -5.07 -0.91 -4.39
CA TRP A 138 -4.86 0.49 -4.04
C TRP A 138 -5.28 1.39 -5.18
N ASP A 139 -5.78 2.58 -4.87
CA ASP A 139 -5.92 3.65 -5.85
C ASP A 139 -5.76 5.03 -5.21
N THR A 140 -5.51 6.02 -6.07
CA THR A 140 -5.65 7.44 -5.74
C THR A 140 -6.84 8.05 -6.49
N ASP A 141 -7.79 7.21 -6.90
CA ASP A 141 -8.91 7.57 -7.79
C ASP A 141 -10.13 8.00 -6.98
N TYR A 142 -9.99 9.16 -6.35
CA TYR A 142 -11.06 9.77 -5.55
C TYR A 142 -12.07 10.47 -6.45
N GLU A 143 -13.36 10.19 -6.25
CA GLU A 143 -14.47 10.85 -6.96
C GLU A 143 -14.40 12.39 -6.88
N SER A 144 -13.94 12.93 -5.75
CA SER A 144 -13.74 14.37 -5.55
C SER A 144 -12.69 14.98 -6.49
N LEU A 145 -11.76 14.18 -7.01
CA LEU A 145 -10.70 14.61 -7.92
C LEU A 145 -11.06 14.39 -9.39
N LYS A 146 -11.98 13.46 -9.70
CA LYS A 146 -12.36 13.13 -11.09
C LYS A 146 -12.92 14.30 -11.88
N ASN A 147 -13.63 15.20 -11.19
CA ASN A 147 -14.24 16.39 -11.80
C ASN A 147 -13.27 17.56 -11.96
N LEU A 148 -12.00 17.42 -11.57
CA LEU A 148 -10.98 18.42 -11.82
C LEU A 148 -10.53 18.35 -13.28
N ASP A 149 -10.53 19.49 -13.94
CA ASP A 149 -10.06 19.66 -15.33
C ASP A 149 -8.52 19.67 -15.39
N VAL A 150 -7.92 18.54 -15.00
CA VAL A 150 -6.46 18.32 -14.96
C VAL A 150 -6.05 17.26 -15.96
N ASP A 151 -4.84 17.41 -16.50
CA ASP A 151 -4.25 16.45 -17.43
C ASP A 151 -3.97 15.14 -16.71
N ARG A 152 -4.26 14.03 -17.39
CA ARG A 152 -4.10 12.67 -16.86
C ARG A 152 -3.38 11.78 -17.86
N ASP A 153 -2.62 10.82 -17.36
CA ASP A 153 -1.98 9.81 -18.19
C ASP A 153 -2.97 8.72 -18.66
N GLU A 154 -2.49 7.74 -19.41
CA GLU A 154 -3.29 6.62 -19.92
C GLU A 154 -3.92 5.75 -18.82
N LYS A 155 -3.39 5.84 -17.58
CA LYS A 155 -3.89 5.13 -16.39
C LYS A 155 -4.83 6.00 -15.56
N GLY A 156 -5.14 7.21 -16.01
CA GLY A 156 -5.99 8.17 -15.29
C GLY A 156 -5.31 8.90 -14.14
N GLN A 157 -3.98 8.78 -14.00
CA GLN A 157 -3.20 9.44 -12.95
C GLN A 157 -2.98 10.91 -13.27
N ILE A 158 -3.01 11.78 -12.26
CA ILE A 158 -2.80 13.22 -12.46
C ILE A 158 -1.35 13.47 -12.90
N ILE A 159 -1.18 14.12 -14.04
CA ILE A 159 0.14 14.54 -14.52
C ILE A 159 0.56 15.80 -13.76
N THR A 160 1.80 15.79 -13.26
CA THR A 160 2.41 16.96 -12.63
C THR A 160 3.77 17.26 -13.23
N ASP A 161 4.20 18.51 -13.10
CA ASP A 161 5.59 18.87 -13.33
C ASP A 161 6.51 18.35 -12.20
N GLN A 162 7.82 18.59 -12.33
CA GLN A 162 8.80 18.17 -11.31
C GLN A 162 8.57 18.79 -9.93
N PHE A 163 7.81 19.88 -9.84
CA PHE A 163 7.49 20.61 -8.61
C PHE A 163 6.11 20.25 -8.04
N GLY A 164 5.41 19.31 -8.67
CA GLY A 164 4.08 18.84 -8.25
C GLY A 164 2.94 19.72 -8.75
N GLU A 165 3.16 20.69 -9.64
CA GLU A 165 2.08 21.49 -10.21
C GLU A 165 1.34 20.73 -11.33
N THR A 166 0.02 20.81 -11.35
CA THR A 166 -0.83 20.20 -12.39
C THR A 166 -0.97 21.11 -13.62
N SER A 167 -1.71 20.69 -14.65
CA SER A 167 -2.06 21.57 -15.78
C SER A 167 -2.98 22.74 -15.39
N VAL A 168 -3.65 22.65 -14.23
CA VAL A 168 -4.39 23.77 -13.63
C VAL A 168 -3.45 24.59 -12.76
N SER A 169 -3.25 25.86 -13.12
CA SER A 169 -2.38 26.77 -12.37
C SER A 169 -2.84 26.89 -10.91
N GLU A 170 -1.86 26.88 -10.00
CA GLU A 170 -2.04 26.95 -8.54
C GLU A 170 -2.67 25.70 -7.89
N LEU A 171 -2.85 24.62 -8.64
CA LEU A 171 -3.23 23.31 -8.13
C LEU A 171 -2.01 22.37 -8.16
N PHE A 172 -1.62 21.90 -6.98
CA PHE A 172 -0.47 21.05 -6.76
C PHE A 172 -0.88 19.68 -6.21
N VAL A 173 -0.02 18.68 -6.35
CA VAL A 173 -0.19 17.33 -5.78
C VAL A 173 1.10 16.90 -5.08
N SER A 174 0.99 16.18 -3.97
CA SER A 174 2.15 15.61 -3.27
C SER A 174 1.85 14.22 -2.68
N GLY A 175 2.90 13.53 -2.26
CA GLY A 175 2.83 12.25 -1.56
C GLY A 175 2.38 11.11 -2.46
N GLU A 176 1.64 10.16 -1.89
CA GLU A 176 1.12 8.99 -2.61
C GLU A 176 0.14 9.39 -3.71
N THR A 177 -0.61 10.47 -3.55
CA THR A 177 -1.50 11.00 -4.59
C THR A 177 -0.74 11.38 -5.87
N LYS A 178 0.50 11.88 -5.71
CA LYS A 178 1.40 12.19 -6.83
C LYS A 178 2.13 10.94 -7.34
N ALA A 179 2.53 10.05 -6.44
CA ALA A 179 3.31 8.86 -6.79
C ALA A 179 2.48 7.70 -7.36
N ASN A 180 1.17 7.70 -7.11
CA ASN A 180 0.26 6.57 -7.36
C ASN A 180 0.80 5.23 -6.84
N PHE A 181 1.45 5.26 -5.68
CA PHE A 181 2.04 4.09 -5.05
C PHE A 181 2.22 4.33 -3.56
N ALA A 182 2.19 3.24 -2.78
CA ALA A 182 2.49 3.21 -1.35
C ALA A 182 3.88 3.79 -1.07
N ARG A 183 4.04 4.66 -0.06
CA ARG A 183 5.37 5.15 0.31
C ARG A 183 5.59 5.15 1.82
N PRO A 184 6.85 5.02 2.27
CA PRO A 184 7.19 5.34 3.65
C PRO A 184 6.81 6.77 3.99
N LEU A 185 6.31 6.99 5.20
CA LEU A 185 5.87 8.31 5.69
C LEU A 185 6.91 9.42 5.48
N ILE A 186 8.20 9.10 5.65
CA ILE A 186 9.28 10.09 5.47
C ILE A 186 9.40 10.56 4.02
N ASN A 187 9.11 9.70 3.04
CA ASN A 187 9.16 10.05 1.63
C ASN A 187 7.96 10.92 1.25
N ALA A 188 6.78 10.63 1.76
CA ALA A 188 5.59 11.46 1.57
C ALA A 188 5.78 12.85 2.21
N ALA A 189 6.34 12.90 3.42
CA ALA A 189 6.65 14.15 4.11
C ALA A 189 7.68 14.99 3.35
N ALA A 190 8.74 14.36 2.81
CA ALA A 190 9.76 15.04 2.03
C ALA A 190 9.17 15.67 0.74
N ASP A 191 8.38 14.90 -0.02
CA ASP A 191 7.73 15.40 -1.24
C ASP A 191 6.76 16.55 -0.92
N GLY A 192 5.97 16.44 0.15
CA GLY A 192 5.11 17.54 0.61
C GLY A 192 5.90 18.81 0.97
N GLY A 193 7.06 18.67 1.62
CA GLY A 193 7.95 19.78 1.93
C GLY A 193 8.53 20.46 0.69
N ASP A 194 8.94 19.66 -0.29
CA ASP A 194 9.46 20.15 -1.56
C ASP A 194 8.39 20.91 -2.35
N VAL A 195 7.19 20.33 -2.52
CA VAL A 195 6.08 20.98 -3.22
C VAL A 195 5.67 22.29 -2.53
N ALA A 196 5.54 22.29 -1.20
CA ALA A 196 5.18 23.49 -0.44
C ALA A 196 6.20 24.64 -0.61
N LYS A 197 7.50 24.31 -0.68
CA LYS A 197 8.55 25.30 -0.97
C LYS A 197 8.35 25.95 -2.34
N PHE A 198 7.98 25.19 -3.37
CA PHE A 198 7.71 25.74 -4.70
C PHE A 198 6.45 26.60 -4.73
N MET A 199 5.38 26.17 -4.05
CA MET A 199 4.16 26.97 -3.89
C MET A 199 4.47 28.36 -3.32
N ILE A 200 5.27 28.42 -2.24
CA ILE A 200 5.66 29.68 -1.59
C ILE A 200 6.52 30.55 -2.53
N ILE A 201 7.52 29.97 -3.19
CA ILE A 201 8.38 30.75 -4.10
C ILE A 201 7.60 31.31 -5.28
N LYS A 202 6.62 30.57 -5.82
CA LYS A 202 5.74 31.05 -6.89
C LYS A 202 4.97 32.30 -6.45
N ARG A 203 4.35 32.26 -5.27
CA ARG A 203 3.65 33.40 -4.66
C ARG A 203 4.57 34.60 -4.40
N LEU A 204 5.75 34.36 -3.83
CA LEU A 204 6.71 35.42 -3.54
C LEU A 204 7.19 36.12 -4.83
N LYS A 205 7.42 35.36 -5.91
CA LYS A 205 7.76 35.94 -7.21
C LYS A 205 6.64 36.81 -7.74
N GLU A 206 5.40 36.31 -7.75
CA GLU A 206 4.26 37.12 -8.18
C GLU A 206 4.10 38.41 -7.40
N ASP A 207 4.28 38.36 -6.07
CA ASP A 207 4.09 39.52 -5.21
C ASP A 207 5.30 40.49 -5.28
N PHE A 208 6.49 40.01 -5.62
CA PHE A 208 7.68 40.85 -5.82
C PHE A 208 7.70 41.58 -7.17
N TYR A 209 7.16 40.99 -8.23
CA TYR A 209 7.13 41.57 -9.58
C TYR A 209 5.84 42.33 -9.92
N LYS A 210 4.90 42.46 -8.98
CA LYS A 210 3.76 43.37 -9.04
C LYS A 210 4.14 44.77 -8.62
#